data_AF-A0A4D4K0F9-F1
#
_entry.id   AF-A0A4D4K0F9-F1
#
_cell.length_a   1.000
_cell.length_b   1.000
_cell.length_c   1.000
_cell.angle_alpha   90.00
_cell.angle_beta   90.00
_cell.angle_gamma   90.00
#
_symmetry.space_group_name_H-M   'P 1'
#
loop_
_entity.id
_entity.type
_entity.pdbx_description
1 polymer ?
#
loop_
_entity_poly.entity_id
_entity_poly.type
_entity_poly.pdbx_seq_one_letter_code
_entity_poly.pdbx_strand_id
1 'polypeptide(L)'
;MLRVHFSELDLARLRMAVRPDALWETVLSFHRLRENRAESVYGKWRSEARNRLNGEARLLAPLIPSRGYFPDFLTPAEGVIGCDAAMSALRATPGSG
;
A
#
# COMPACT_ATOMS: atom_id res chain seq x y z
N MET A 1 -22.10 -5.10 -10.01
CA MET A 1 -20.81 -5.84 -9.99
C MET A 1 -20.01 -5.38 -11.20
N LEU A 2 -18.84 -4.80 -10.99
CA LEU A 2 -17.97 -4.35 -12.08
C LEU A 2 -17.28 -5.56 -12.71
N ARG A 3 -17.37 -5.70 -14.04
CA ARG A 3 -16.62 -6.70 -14.81
C ARG A 3 -15.68 -5.95 -15.75
N VAL A 4 -14.38 -6.22 -15.63
CA VAL A 4 -13.35 -5.67 -16.51
C VAL A 4 -12.88 -6.80 -17.43
N HIS A 5 -12.92 -6.56 -18.74
CA HIS A 5 -12.47 -7.51 -19.75
C HIS A 5 -11.11 -7.07 -20.29
N PHE A 6 -10.15 -8.00 -20.31
CA PHE A 6 -8.82 -7.78 -20.90
C PHE A 6 -8.68 -8.60 -22.16
N SER A 7 -8.26 -7.97 -23.26
CA SER A 7 -7.84 -8.66 -24.47
C SER A 7 -6.36 -9.07 -24.41
N GLU A 8 -5.94 -9.92 -25.34
CA GLU A 8 -4.52 -10.27 -25.50
C GLU A 8 -3.64 -9.03 -25.74
N LEU A 9 -4.17 -8.04 -26.47
CA LEU A 9 -3.46 -6.77 -26.72
C LEU A 9 -3.30 -5.93 -25.45
N ASP A 10 -4.27 -5.97 -24.54
CA ASP A 10 -4.18 -5.27 -23.25
C ASP A 10 -3.12 -5.92 -22.36
N LEU A 11 -3.07 -7.26 -22.35
CA LEU A 11 -2.03 -8.00 -21.62
C LEU A 11 -0.64 -7.73 -22.19
N ALA A 12 -0.50 -7.64 -23.51
CA ALA A 12 0.77 -7.31 -24.17
C ALA A 12 1.28 -5.89 -23.82
N ARG A 13 0.42 -5.02 -23.29
CA ARG A 13 0.78 -3.66 -22.85
C ARG A 13 1.11 -3.58 -21.36
N LEU A 14 0.93 -4.65 -20.59
CA LEU A 14 1.30 -4.67 -19.19
C LEU A 14 2.82 -4.47 -19.05
N ARG A 15 3.19 -3.56 -18.17
CA ARG A 15 4.58 -3.30 -17.81
C ARG A 15 4.76 -3.47 -16.32
N MET A 16 5.81 -4.17 -15.94
CA MET A 16 6.25 -4.21 -14.55
C MET A 16 6.90 -2.87 -14.21
N ALA A 17 6.56 -2.33 -13.05
CA ALA A 17 7.27 -1.18 -12.51
C ALA A 17 8.75 -1.55 -12.31
N VAL A 18 9.65 -0.61 -12.60
CA VAL A 18 11.11 -0.82 -12.50
C VAL A 18 11.55 -0.99 -11.04
N ARG A 19 10.74 -0.51 -10.10
CA ARG A 19 10.96 -0.63 -8.66
C ARG A 19 9.62 -0.71 -7.92
N PRO A 20 9.59 -1.30 -6.71
CA PRO A 20 8.43 -1.20 -5.84
C PRO A 20 8.12 0.26 -5.51
N ASP A 21 6.83 0.60 -5.50
CA ASP A 21 6.35 1.88 -5.00
C ASP A 21 6.29 1.82 -3.47
N ALA A 22 7.06 2.68 -2.80
CA ALA A 22 7.22 2.62 -1.36
C ALA A 22 5.92 2.83 -0.56
N LEU A 23 5.00 3.65 -1.08
CA LEU A 23 3.74 3.97 -0.40
C LEU A 23 2.74 2.83 -0.60
N TRP A 24 2.67 2.26 -1.80
CA TRP A 24 1.93 1.01 -2.05
C TRP A 24 2.42 -0.14 -1.16
N GLU A 25 3.74 -0.37 -1.12
CA GLU A 25 4.32 -1.44 -0.29
C GLU A 25 4.04 -1.22 1.20
N THR A 26 3.97 0.04 1.67
CA THR A 26 3.60 0.36 3.05
C THR A 26 2.16 -0.06 3.36
N VAL A 27 1.21 0.29 2.50
CA VAL A 27 -0.21 -0.09 2.68
C VAL A 27 -0.39 -1.61 2.60
N LEU A 28 0.22 -2.26 1.60
CA LEU A 28 0.15 -3.71 1.43
C LEU A 28 0.81 -4.46 2.60
N SER A 29 1.95 -3.97 3.08
CA SER A 29 2.60 -4.49 4.29
C SER A 29 1.70 -4.32 5.50
N PHE A 30 1.03 -3.17 5.67
CA PHE A 30 0.12 -2.95 6.79
C PHE A 30 -1.08 -3.91 6.79
N HIS A 31 -1.63 -4.24 5.62
CA HIS A 31 -2.64 -5.30 5.49
C HIS A 31 -2.08 -6.66 5.95
N ARG A 32 -0.88 -7.04 5.48
CA ARG A 32 -0.23 -8.30 5.89
C ARG A 32 0.12 -8.34 7.37
N LEU A 33 0.44 -7.19 7.97
CA LEU A 33 0.72 -7.06 9.40
C LEU A 33 -0.52 -7.41 10.25
N ARG A 34 -1.71 -7.06 9.75
CA ARG A 34 -2.99 -7.24 10.44
C ARG A 34 -3.71 -8.53 10.05
N GLU A 35 -3.34 -9.17 8.94
CA GLU A 35 -3.93 -10.43 8.51
C GLU A 35 -3.27 -11.62 9.22
N ASN A 36 -4.06 -12.40 9.97
CA ASN A 36 -3.59 -13.60 10.65
C ASN A 36 -3.60 -14.85 9.73
N ARG A 37 -3.10 -14.70 8.50
CA ARG A 37 -2.97 -15.80 7.52
C ARG A 37 -1.52 -16.00 7.12
N ALA A 38 -1.26 -17.16 6.49
CA ALA A 38 0.05 -17.55 5.97
C ALA A 38 1.18 -17.40 7.01
N GLU A 39 0.96 -17.95 8.21
CA GLU A 39 1.91 -17.89 9.34
C GLU A 39 3.30 -18.44 8.97
N SER A 40 3.37 -19.50 8.17
CA SER A 40 4.63 -20.08 7.70
C SER A 40 5.47 -19.13 6.85
N VAL A 41 4.83 -18.13 6.20
CA VAL A 41 5.50 -17.15 5.34
C VAL A 41 5.76 -15.85 6.10
N TYR A 42 4.73 -15.34 6.80
CA TYR A 42 4.77 -13.99 7.39
C TYR A 42 4.92 -13.95 8.90
N GLY A 43 4.91 -15.08 9.61
CA GLY A 43 4.89 -15.12 11.08
C GLY A 43 6.09 -14.42 11.72
N LYS A 44 7.30 -14.79 11.31
CA LYS A 44 8.55 -14.15 11.77
C LYS A 44 8.56 -12.66 11.46
N TRP A 45 8.29 -12.30 10.20
CA TRP A 45 8.23 -10.89 9.78
C TRP A 45 7.19 -10.09 10.58
N ARG A 46 6.00 -10.64 10.85
CA ARG A 46 4.96 -9.98 11.65
C ARG A 46 5.40 -9.76 13.09
N SER A 47 6.09 -10.72 13.69
CA SER A 47 6.63 -10.57 15.04
C SER A 47 7.66 -9.45 15.08
N GLU A 48 8.64 -9.48 14.16
CA GLU A 48 9.69 -8.46 14.06
C GLU A 48 9.13 -7.07 13.75
N ALA A 49 8.23 -6.95 12.79
CA ALA A 49 7.60 -5.69 12.41
C ALA A 49 6.79 -5.09 13.57
N ARG A 50 5.99 -5.89 14.29
CA ARG A 50 5.24 -5.40 15.46
C ARG A 50 6.15 -4.95 16.61
N ASN A 51 7.32 -5.54 16.75
CA ASN A 51 8.28 -5.12 17.78
C ASN A 51 9.04 -3.84 17.38
N ARG A 52 9.14 -3.53 16.08
CA ARG A 52 9.83 -2.34 15.56
C ARG A 52 8.90 -1.15 15.34
N LEU A 53 7.65 -1.42 14.97
CA LEU A 53 6.62 -0.42 14.77
C LEU A 53 6.02 -0.06 16.14
N ASN A 54 6.14 1.20 16.54
CA ASN A 54 5.60 1.74 17.77
C ASN A 54 4.18 2.28 17.53
N GLY A 55 3.93 3.55 17.86
CA GLY A 55 2.65 4.22 17.67
C GLY A 55 2.25 4.40 16.21
N GLU A 56 3.15 4.22 15.25
CA GLU A 56 2.92 4.39 13.81
C GLU A 56 1.80 3.45 13.31
N ALA A 57 1.80 2.20 13.77
CA ALA A 57 0.75 1.25 13.39
C ALA A 57 -0.63 1.69 13.90
N ARG A 58 -0.69 2.37 15.07
CA ARG A 58 -1.93 2.94 15.61
C ARG A 58 -2.37 4.17 14.83
N LEU A 59 -1.43 4.98 14.34
CA LEU A 59 -1.72 6.16 13.50
C LEU A 59 -2.26 5.79 12.12
N LEU A 60 -1.76 4.70 11.52
CA LEU A 60 -2.20 4.24 10.20
C LEU A 60 -3.51 3.43 10.22
N ALA A 61 -3.82 2.78 11.34
CA ALA A 61 -4.99 1.91 11.46
C ALA A 61 -6.35 2.55 11.09
N PRO A 62 -6.62 3.83 11.41
CA PRO A 62 -7.85 4.52 10.99
C PRO A 62 -7.92 4.81 9.48
N LEU A 63 -6.77 4.98 8.82
CA LEU A 63 -6.70 5.33 7.40
C LEU A 63 -6.73 4.09 6.51
N ILE A 64 -6.21 2.96 6.98
CA ILE A 64 -6.10 1.72 6.22
C ILE A 64 -6.96 0.65 6.91
N PRO A 65 -8.21 0.41 6.49
CA PRO A 65 -9.04 -0.63 7.07
C PRO A 65 -8.45 -2.03 6.79
N SER A 66 -8.85 -3.05 7.55
CA SER A 66 -8.34 -4.42 7.32
C SER A 66 -8.83 -5.02 5.99
N ARG A 67 -9.97 -4.53 5.49
CA ARG A 67 -10.60 -4.90 4.22
C ARG A 67 -11.35 -3.70 3.65
N GLY A 68 -11.46 -3.64 2.33
CA GLY A 68 -12.19 -2.58 1.63
C GLY A 68 -11.28 -1.43 1.20
N TYR A 69 -11.91 -0.33 0.78
CA TYR A 69 -11.24 0.85 0.26
C TYR A 69 -10.43 1.58 1.35
N PHE A 70 -9.26 2.09 0.97
CA PHE A 70 -8.46 3.06 1.74
C PHE A 70 -8.25 4.31 0.88
N PRO A 71 -7.95 5.49 1.44
CA PRO A 71 -7.84 6.72 0.67
C PRO A 71 -6.69 6.71 -0.34
N ASP A 72 -6.99 7.06 -1.59
CA ASP A 72 -6.02 7.07 -2.71
C ASP A 72 -4.81 8.00 -2.47
N PHE A 73 -4.95 9.03 -1.62
CA PHE A 73 -3.82 9.92 -1.28
C PHE A 73 -2.67 9.20 -0.58
N LEU A 74 -2.92 8.01 0.00
CA LEU A 74 -1.88 7.16 0.58
C LEU A 74 -1.03 6.44 -0.47
N THR A 75 -1.47 6.43 -1.73
CA THR A 75 -0.79 5.78 -2.86
C THR A 75 -0.83 6.69 -4.09
N PRO A 76 -0.15 7.87 -4.03
CA PRO A 76 -0.20 8.87 -5.09
C PRO A 76 0.51 8.37 -6.36
N ALA A 77 0.06 8.85 -7.52
CA ALA A 77 0.62 8.45 -8.82
C ALA A 77 2.11 8.81 -8.97
N GLU A 78 2.55 9.85 -8.28
CA GLU A 78 3.94 10.31 -8.20
C GLU A 78 4.90 9.26 -7.62
N GLY A 79 4.39 8.22 -6.96
CA GLY A 79 5.22 7.10 -6.52
C GLY A 79 5.94 6.36 -7.66
N VAL A 80 5.44 6.47 -8.90
CA VAL A 80 6.16 6.00 -10.10
C VAL A 80 7.48 6.75 -10.34
N ILE A 81 7.57 8.00 -9.88
CA ILE A 81 8.77 8.84 -9.99
C ILE A 81 9.77 8.46 -8.88
N GLY A 82 9.25 8.17 -7.69
CA GLY A 82 10.02 7.69 -6.55
C GLY A 82 9.47 8.14 -5.20
N CYS A 83 10.09 7.64 -4.12
CA CYS A 83 9.64 7.87 -2.75
C CYS A 83 9.52 9.37 -2.40
N ASP A 84 10.51 10.19 -2.78
CA ASP A 84 10.52 11.62 -2.44
C ASP A 84 9.36 12.38 -3.11
N ALA A 85 9.05 12.04 -4.37
CA ALA A 85 7.93 12.60 -5.09
C ALA A 85 6.60 12.15 -4.46
N ALA A 86 6.47 10.86 -4.14
CA ALA A 86 5.31 10.29 -3.46
C ALA A 86 5.03 10.97 -2.11
N MET A 87 6.06 11.14 -1.28
CA MET A 87 5.96 11.81 0.01
C MET A 87 5.64 13.31 -0.12
N SER A 88 6.06 13.94 -1.21
CA SER A 88 5.71 15.34 -1.49
C SER A 88 4.25 15.47 -1.89
N ALA A 89 3.74 14.58 -2.74
CA ALA A 89 2.33 14.50 -3.09
C ALA A 89 1.45 14.20 -1.86
N LEU A 90 1.85 13.23 -1.02
CA LEU A 90 1.15 12.91 0.22
C LEU A 90 1.01 14.14 1.14
N ARG A 91 2.10 14.91 1.33
CA ARG A 91 2.09 16.13 2.15
C ARG A 91 1.29 17.28 1.54
N ALA A 92 1.12 17.29 0.22
CA ALA A 92 0.30 18.27 -0.48
C ALA A 92 -1.20 17.95 -0.42
N THR A 93 -1.59 16.81 0.16
CA THR A 93 -3.00 16.46 0.39
C THR A 93 -3.65 17.56 1.24
N PRO A 94 -4.69 18.25 0.74
CA PRO A 94 -5.38 19.27 1.52
C PRO A 94 -5.90 18.67 2.83
N GLY A 95 -5.77 19.40 3.94
CA GLY A 95 -6.49 19.05 5.15
C GLY A 95 -7.98 19.02 4.84
N SER A 96 -8.67 17.95 5.23
CA SER A 96 -10.13 17.96 5.27
C SER A 96 -10.55 19.12 6.17
N GLY A 97 -11.09 20.19 5.56
CA GLY A 97 -11.64 21.35 6.26
C GLY A 97 -12.88 21.02 7.07
#